data_AF-A0A355XVW1-F1
#
_entry.id   AF-A0A355XVW1-F1
#
_cell.length_a   1.000
_cell.length_b   1.000
_cell.length_c   1.000
_cell.angle_alpha   90.00
_cell.angle_beta   90.00
_cell.angle_gamma   90.00
#
_symmetry.space_group_name_H-M   'P 1'
#
loop_
_entity.id
_entity.type
_entity.pdbx_description
1 polymer ?
#
loop_
_entity_poly.entity_id
_entity_poly.type
_entity_poly.pdbx_seq_one_letter_code
_entity_poly.pdbx_strand_id
1 'polypeptide(L)'
;MWRRSSPTTKRQLKNNNTNKKQMKKIILAAMAAMLTLSAGAAEKKDSTKSNAPVFTTIKENPITSIKNQNRSGTCWDYSTLAFFEAEILKKTGKTYDLCEAFVANKTYMDRAIQVVRLHGDCQFSQGGSAY
;
A
#
# COMPACT_ATOMS: atom_id res chain seq x y z
N MET A 1 9.21 -1.41 -79.02
CA MET A 1 8.36 -1.96 -77.95
C MET A 1 8.53 -1.10 -76.69
N TRP A 2 7.73 -0.05 -76.56
CA TRP A 2 7.80 0.91 -75.45
C TRP A 2 7.05 0.37 -74.22
N ARG A 3 7.75 0.06 -73.12
CA ARG A 3 7.12 -0.27 -71.83
C ARG A 3 6.67 1.04 -71.16
N ARG A 4 5.36 1.32 -71.20
CA ARG A 4 4.73 2.36 -70.36
C ARG A 4 4.95 2.01 -68.89
N SER A 5 5.77 2.77 -68.19
CA SER A 5 5.83 2.78 -66.73
C SER A 5 4.49 3.28 -66.17
N SER A 6 3.84 2.44 -65.37
CA SER A 6 2.47 2.60 -64.89
C SER A 6 2.29 3.82 -63.97
N PRO A 7 1.17 4.59 -64.08
CA PRO A 7 0.88 5.77 -63.24
C PRO A 7 0.64 5.46 -61.75
N THR A 8 0.66 4.18 -61.37
CA THR A 8 0.21 3.68 -60.06
C THR A 8 1.21 4.00 -58.95
N THR A 9 2.52 4.02 -59.22
CA THR A 9 3.54 4.13 -58.15
C THR A 9 3.59 5.50 -57.49
N LYS A 10 3.42 6.61 -58.24
CA LYS A 10 3.41 7.97 -57.67
C LYS A 10 2.15 8.26 -56.86
N ARG A 11 1.00 7.67 -57.23
CA ARG A 11 -0.27 7.81 -56.51
C ARG A 11 -0.24 7.04 -55.18
N GLN A 12 0.34 5.84 -55.18
CA GLN A 12 0.51 5.01 -53.99
C GLN A 12 1.49 5.65 -52.97
N LEU A 13 2.62 6.21 -53.42
CA LEU A 13 3.57 6.91 -52.53
C LEU A 13 2.97 8.19 -51.91
N LYS A 14 2.18 8.96 -52.67
CA LYS A 14 1.50 10.15 -52.16
C LYS A 14 0.45 9.79 -51.10
N ASN A 15 -0.31 8.71 -51.34
CA ASN A 15 -1.32 8.20 -50.40
C ASN A 15 -0.69 7.66 -49.10
N ASN A 16 0.46 6.99 -49.17
CA ASN A 16 1.15 6.49 -47.98
C ASN A 16 1.71 7.63 -47.12
N ASN A 17 2.22 8.70 -47.74
CA ASN A 17 2.68 9.87 -47.01
C ASN A 17 1.53 10.69 -46.40
N THR A 18 0.37 10.78 -47.08
CA THR A 18 -0.82 11.40 -46.49
C THR A 18 -1.36 10.56 -45.33
N ASN A 19 -1.43 9.24 -45.46
CA ASN A 19 -1.89 8.34 -44.40
C ASN A 19 -0.95 8.37 -43.18
N LYS A 20 0.37 8.38 -43.41
CA LYS A 20 1.36 8.55 -42.34
C LYS A 20 1.25 9.92 -41.65
N LYS A 21 0.93 10.98 -42.40
CA LYS A 21 0.70 12.33 -41.86
C LYS A 21 -0.62 12.40 -41.07
N GLN A 22 -1.66 11.68 -41.50
CA GLN A 22 -2.93 11.54 -40.78
C GLN A 22 -2.78 10.72 -39.50
N MET A 23 -2.08 9.58 -39.53
CA MET A 23 -1.77 8.78 -38.34
C MET A 23 -0.97 9.56 -37.30
N LYS A 24 0.03 10.37 -37.72
CA LYS A 24 0.76 11.25 -36.80
C LYS A 24 -0.14 12.30 -36.14
N LYS A 25 -1.11 12.85 -36.87
CA LYS A 25 -2.10 13.80 -36.32
C LYS A 25 -3.04 13.13 -35.33
N ILE A 26 -3.47 11.89 -35.61
CA ILE A 26 -4.32 11.10 -34.70
C ILE A 26 -3.56 10.75 -33.42
N ILE A 27 -2.28 10.35 -33.52
CA ILE A 27 -1.43 10.09 -32.35
C ILE A 27 -1.21 11.37 -31.52
N LEU A 28 -0.97 12.51 -32.16
CA LEU A 28 -0.86 13.80 -31.46
C LEU A 28 -2.16 14.19 -30.77
N ALA A 29 -3.32 13.97 -31.40
CA ALA A 29 -4.62 14.24 -30.81
C ALA A 29 -4.91 13.30 -29.61
N ALA A 30 -4.51 12.03 -29.70
CA ALA A 30 -4.65 11.07 -28.60
C ALA A 30 -3.75 11.42 -27.39
N MET A 31 -2.50 11.85 -27.64
CA MET A 31 -1.62 12.32 -26.58
C MET A 31 -2.14 13.61 -25.91
N ALA A 32 -2.70 14.54 -26.69
CA ALA A 32 -3.32 15.75 -26.15
C ALA A 32 -4.57 15.43 -25.30
N ALA A 33 -5.37 14.44 -25.70
CA ALA A 33 -6.51 13.96 -24.92
C ALA A 33 -6.11 13.24 -23.62
N MET A 34 -4.97 12.54 -23.60
CA MET A 34 -4.44 11.95 -22.36
C MET A 34 -3.91 12.99 -21.37
N LEU A 35 -3.35 14.11 -21.86
CA LEU A 35 -2.87 15.20 -21.02
C LEU A 35 -4.00 16.01 -20.37
N THR A 36 -5.17 16.13 -21.02
CA THR A 36 -6.32 16.84 -20.45
C THR A 36 -7.05 16.02 -19.37
N LEU A 37 -6.96 14.68 -19.37
CA LEU A 37 -7.46 13.86 -18.27
C LEU A 37 -6.61 14.03 -16.98
N SER A 38 -5.32 14.35 -17.09
CA SER A 38 -4.48 14.65 -15.92
C SER A 38 -4.62 16.07 -15.37
N ALA A 39 -5.09 17.03 -16.18
CA ALA A 39 -5.29 18.42 -15.75
C ALA A 39 -6.65 18.67 -15.04
N GLY A 40 -7.56 17.68 -15.09
CA GLY A 40 -8.82 17.68 -14.32
C GLY A 40 -8.65 17.23 -12.86
N ALA A 41 -7.46 16.74 -12.47
CA ALA A 41 -7.09 16.52 -11.07
C ALA A 41 -6.71 17.84 -10.39
N ALA A 42 -7.57 18.85 -10.51
CA ALA A 42 -7.57 19.93 -9.54
C ALA A 42 -7.99 19.27 -8.21
N GLU A 43 -7.10 19.33 -7.22
CA GLU A 43 -7.44 19.01 -5.84
C GLU A 43 -8.65 19.85 -5.45
N LYS A 44 -9.84 19.23 -5.52
CA LYS A 44 -10.96 19.69 -4.74
C LYS A 44 -10.56 19.42 -3.31
N LYS A 45 -10.02 20.46 -2.66
CA LYS A 45 -10.04 20.63 -1.22
C LYS A 45 -11.32 20.00 -0.72
N ASP A 46 -11.19 18.96 0.08
CA ASP A 46 -12.29 18.34 0.80
C ASP A 46 -13.03 19.42 1.59
N SER A 47 -13.99 20.06 0.95
CA SER A 47 -15.10 20.73 1.61
C SER A 47 -16.18 19.70 1.87
N THR A 48 -15.78 18.50 2.27
CA THR A 48 -16.66 17.63 3.03
C THR A 48 -16.70 18.25 4.41
N LYS A 49 -17.82 18.90 4.76
CA LYS A 49 -18.19 19.03 6.18
C LYS A 49 -18.33 17.60 6.70
N SER A 50 -17.20 17.03 7.09
CA SER A 50 -17.12 15.77 7.79
C SER A 50 -17.94 15.98 9.06
N ASN A 51 -19.02 15.23 9.23
CA ASN A 51 -19.48 14.89 10.56
C ASN A 51 -18.37 14.06 11.20
N ALA A 52 -17.25 14.71 11.54
CA ALA A 52 -16.14 14.06 12.20
C ALA A 52 -16.71 13.61 13.55
N PRO A 53 -16.67 12.32 13.88
CA PRO A 53 -17.13 11.87 15.17
C PRO A 53 -16.29 12.58 16.23
N VAL A 54 -16.94 13.46 17.00
CA VAL A 54 -16.32 14.14 18.13
C VAL A 54 -16.34 13.16 19.28
N PHE A 55 -15.20 12.55 19.57
CA PHE A 55 -15.06 11.66 20.71
C PHE A 55 -14.75 12.46 21.96
N THR A 56 -15.56 12.30 23.01
CA THR A 56 -15.30 12.84 24.34
C THR A 56 -14.82 11.72 25.26
N THR A 57 -13.65 11.90 25.85
CA THR A 57 -13.11 10.95 26.83
C THR A 57 -13.86 11.09 28.15
N ILE A 58 -14.57 10.04 28.57
CA ILE A 58 -15.25 10.00 29.88
C ILE A 58 -14.27 9.60 30.98
N LYS A 59 -13.36 8.67 30.68
CA LYS A 59 -12.34 8.16 31.60
C LYS A 59 -11.19 7.57 30.80
N GLU A 60 -9.96 7.89 31.18
CA GLU A 60 -8.74 7.32 30.60
C GLU A 60 -7.87 6.70 31.69
N ASN A 61 -7.21 5.59 31.35
CA ASN A 61 -6.20 4.97 32.20
C ASN A 61 -4.81 5.37 31.68
N PRO A 62 -3.81 5.49 32.57
CA PRO A 62 -2.47 5.84 32.15
C PRO A 62 -1.89 4.73 31.26
N ILE A 63 -1.42 5.12 30.08
CA ILE A 63 -0.75 4.27 29.11
C ILE A 63 0.68 4.77 28.91
N THR A 64 1.54 3.88 28.42
CA THR A 64 2.88 4.23 27.96
C THR A 64 2.84 4.93 26.58
N SER A 65 4.01 5.32 26.09
CA SER A 65 4.15 5.96 24.78
C SER A 65 3.59 5.09 23.65
N ILE A 66 3.02 5.74 22.63
CA ILE A 66 2.52 5.06 21.42
C ILE A 66 3.70 4.41 20.71
N LYS A 67 3.62 3.09 20.54
CA LYS A 67 4.62 2.29 19.82
C LYS A 67 4.27 2.15 18.34
N ASN A 68 5.27 1.84 17.51
CA ASN A 68 5.10 1.69 16.06
C ASN A 68 5.68 0.37 15.56
N GLN A 69 4.81 -0.56 15.16
CA GLN A 69 5.15 -1.86 14.57
C GLN A 69 5.75 -1.78 13.16
N ASN A 70 5.70 -0.61 12.52
CA ASN A 70 6.19 -0.37 11.16
C ASN A 70 5.69 -1.46 10.18
N ARG A 71 6.56 -1.97 9.30
CA ARG A 71 6.22 -3.00 8.29
C ARG A 71 6.34 -4.42 8.86
N SER A 72 5.67 -4.69 9.98
CA SER A 72 5.63 -6.02 10.58
C SER A 72 4.24 -6.40 11.10
N GLY A 73 3.88 -7.68 10.99
CA GLY A 73 2.62 -8.24 11.47
C GLY A 73 2.60 -8.58 12.97
N THR A 74 3.27 -7.78 13.81
CA THR A 74 3.47 -8.04 15.25
C THR A 74 2.51 -7.26 16.15
N CYS A 75 1.36 -6.80 15.64
CA CYS A 75 0.36 -6.05 16.44
C CYS A 75 -0.07 -6.79 17.71
N TRP A 76 -0.10 -8.12 17.67
CA TRP A 76 -0.40 -9.00 18.80
C TRP A 76 0.60 -8.88 19.94
N ASP A 77 1.86 -8.57 19.63
CA ASP A 77 2.93 -8.42 20.61
C ASP A 77 2.91 -7.00 21.20
N TYR A 78 2.83 -5.99 20.34
CA TYR A 78 2.70 -4.58 20.75
C TYR A 78 1.47 -4.32 21.62
N SER A 79 0.31 -4.91 21.29
CA SER A 79 -0.91 -4.74 22.10
C SER A 79 -0.80 -5.40 23.46
N THR A 80 -0.15 -6.57 23.53
CA THR A 80 0.04 -7.33 24.76
C THR A 80 1.05 -6.67 25.68
N LEU A 81 2.18 -6.22 25.14
CA LEU A 81 3.19 -5.50 25.89
C LEU A 81 2.69 -4.14 26.36
N ALA A 82 1.94 -3.41 25.53
CA ALA A 82 1.27 -2.18 25.96
C ALA A 82 0.29 -2.42 27.12
N PHE A 83 -0.45 -3.55 27.10
CA PHE A 83 -1.32 -3.92 28.22
C PHE A 83 -0.51 -4.20 29.51
N PHE A 84 0.58 -4.97 29.41
CA PHE A 84 1.42 -5.24 30.57
C PHE A 84 2.10 -3.98 31.11
N GLU A 85 2.59 -3.10 30.23
CA GLU A 85 3.16 -1.82 30.62
C GLU A 85 2.14 -0.95 31.38
N ALA A 86 0.89 -0.90 30.92
CA ALA A 86 -0.18 -0.18 31.61
C ALA A 86 -0.51 -0.79 32.99
N GLU A 87 -0.52 -2.12 33.12
CA GLU A 87 -0.74 -2.80 34.41
C GLU A 87 0.44 -2.61 35.38
N ILE A 88 1.68 -2.62 34.88
CA ILE A 88 2.86 -2.33 35.69
C ILE A 88 2.85 -0.87 36.17
N LEU A 89 2.49 0.05 35.29
CA LEU A 89 2.34 1.47 35.62
C LEU A 89 1.27 1.67 36.69
N LYS A 90 0.14 0.98 36.59
CA LYS A 90 -0.95 1.02 37.58
C LYS A 90 -0.53 0.47 38.94
N LYS A 91 0.26 -0.61 38.99
CA LYS A 91 0.65 -1.26 40.25
C LYS A 91 1.88 -0.64 40.92
N THR A 92 2.86 -0.20 40.13
CA THR A 92 4.18 0.21 40.64
C THR A 92 4.49 1.69 40.43
N GLY A 93 3.71 2.38 39.59
CA GLY A 93 3.99 3.77 39.19
C GLY A 93 5.23 3.96 38.33
N LYS A 94 5.88 2.86 37.90
CA LYS A 94 7.09 2.89 37.07
C LYS A 94 6.76 2.59 35.62
N THR A 95 7.42 3.31 34.71
CA THR A 95 7.36 3.04 33.28
C THR A 95 8.46 2.06 32.89
N TYR A 96 8.08 1.01 32.18
CA TYR A 96 9.00 0.08 31.55
C TYR A 96 8.74 0.07 30.05
N ASP A 97 9.79 -0.15 29.28
CA ASP A 97 9.73 -0.32 27.84
C ASP A 97 10.15 -1.76 27.55
N LEU A 98 9.15 -2.60 27.26
CA LEU A 98 9.37 -4.02 27.01
C LEU A 98 9.72 -4.23 25.54
N CYS A 99 10.70 -5.10 25.27
CA CYS A 99 11.16 -5.33 23.90
C CYS A 99 10.25 -6.35 23.18
N GLU A 100 9.44 -5.87 22.23
CA GLU A 100 8.60 -6.71 21.38
C GLU A 100 9.46 -7.65 20.52
N ALA A 101 10.57 -7.16 19.96
CA ALA A 101 11.42 -7.98 19.09
C ALA A 101 11.95 -9.26 19.77
N PHE A 102 12.17 -9.22 21.09
CA PHE A 102 12.56 -10.41 21.85
C PHE A 102 11.44 -11.45 21.92
N VAL A 103 10.22 -11.02 22.23
CA VAL A 103 9.04 -11.90 22.31
C VAL A 103 8.70 -12.45 20.93
N ALA A 104 8.62 -11.58 19.91
CA ALA A 104 8.42 -11.98 18.52
C ALA A 104 9.44 -13.03 18.04
N ASN A 105 10.72 -12.86 18.37
CA ASN A 105 11.76 -13.82 18.01
C ASN A 105 11.49 -15.20 18.62
N LYS A 106 11.18 -15.27 19.92
CA LYS A 106 10.91 -16.55 20.60
C LYS A 106 9.65 -17.23 20.06
N THR A 107 8.58 -16.47 19.86
CA THR A 107 7.33 -17.00 19.30
C THR A 107 7.53 -17.56 17.89
N TYR A 108 8.34 -16.92 17.05
CA TYR A 108 8.63 -17.47 15.71
C TYR A 108 9.48 -18.75 15.75
N MET A 109 10.39 -18.89 16.72
CA MET A 109 11.13 -20.14 16.91
C MET A 109 10.21 -21.29 17.31
N ASP A 110 9.32 -21.07 18.28
CA ASP A 110 8.37 -22.09 18.72
C ASP A 110 7.38 -22.45 17.60
N ARG A 111 6.94 -21.45 16.83
CA ARG A 111 6.10 -21.69 15.65
C ARG A 111 6.84 -22.50 14.58
N ALA A 112 8.11 -22.20 14.30
CA ALA A 112 8.89 -22.98 13.33
C ALA A 112 8.96 -24.45 13.75
N ILE A 113 9.17 -24.72 15.04
CA ILE A 113 9.17 -26.08 15.60
C ILE A 113 7.80 -26.73 15.43
N GLN A 114 6.71 -26.02 15.71
CA GLN A 114 5.35 -26.54 15.51
C GLN A 114 5.08 -26.89 14.04
N VAL A 115 5.49 -26.04 13.10
CA VAL A 115 5.31 -26.25 11.65
C VAL A 115 6.02 -27.52 11.21
N VAL A 116 7.25 -27.73 11.68
CA VAL A 116 8.01 -28.96 11.39
C VAL A 116 7.34 -30.18 12.03
N ARG A 117 6.91 -30.10 13.29
CA ARG A 117 6.28 -31.23 14.01
C ARG A 117 4.94 -31.65 13.42
N LEU A 118 4.16 -30.68 12.95
CA LEU A 118 2.86 -30.90 12.33
C LEU A 118 2.97 -31.05 10.82
N HIS A 119 4.17 -31.34 10.28
CA HIS A 119 4.41 -31.61 8.86
C HIS A 119 3.85 -30.52 7.92
N GLY A 120 3.81 -29.27 8.37
CA GLY A 120 3.29 -28.14 7.61
C GLY A 120 1.79 -27.83 7.81
N ASP A 121 1.07 -28.56 8.66
CA ASP A 121 -0.36 -28.31 8.89
C ASP A 121 -0.62 -26.96 9.60
N CYS A 122 0.33 -26.47 10.40
CA CYS A 122 0.22 -25.14 10.98
C CYS A 122 0.94 -24.08 10.13
N GLN A 123 0.38 -22.87 10.12
CA GLN A 123 0.86 -21.79 9.26
C GLN A 123 2.09 -21.09 9.86
N PHE A 124 3.16 -20.94 9.06
CA PHE A 124 4.29 -20.08 9.40
C PHE A 124 4.04 -18.65 8.90
N SER A 125 3.42 -17.82 9.75
CA SER A 125 3.08 -16.43 9.43
C SER A 125 3.53 -15.46 10.53
N GLN A 126 3.52 -14.16 10.22
CA GLN A 126 3.93 -13.09 11.14
C GLN A 126 2.92 -12.84 12.27
N GLY A 127 1.64 -13.12 12.04
CA GLY A 127 0.57 -12.89 13.01
C GLY A 127 0.56 -13.91 14.14
N GLY A 128 0.17 -13.53 15.34
CA GLY A 128 0.17 -14.37 16.53
C GLY A 128 -0.91 -13.94 17.50
N SER A 129 -0.89 -14.52 18.68
CA SER A 129 -1.79 -14.18 19.77
C SER A 129 -1.01 -14.21 21.08
N ALA A 130 -1.41 -13.38 22.02
CA ALA A 130 -1.06 -13.58 23.42
C ALA A 130 -2.08 -14.53 24.05
N TYR A 131 -1.57 -15.56 24.71
CA TYR A 131 -2.33 -16.50 25.52
C TYR A 131 -2.01 -16.28 26.99
#